data_AF-A0A359EE35-F1
#
_entry.id   AF-A0A359EE35-F1
#
_cell.length_a   1.000
_cell.length_b   1.000
_cell.length_c   1.000
_cell.angle_alpha   90.00
_cell.angle_beta   90.00
_cell.angle_gamma   90.00
#
_symmetry.space_group_name_H-M   'P 1'
#
loop_
_entity.id
_entity.type
_entity.pdbx_description
1 polymer ?
#
loop_
_entity_poly.entity_id
_entity_poly.type
_entity_poly.pdbx_seq_one_letter_code
_entity_poly.pdbx_strand_id
1 'polypeptide(L)'
;MIHAEGGRVVAQINHGGMQCARTAVDGTIAPSKISADFLQQPARALSTAEIGMLIEAYAQAARRVQEAGFDGVQLHGAHGYLINQFLSPFVNQRDDEWGGDFERRLRFLREVTHAVRAQVGPDYPMLIKFGMQDG
;
A
#
# COMPACT_ATOMS: atom_id res chain seq x y z
N MET A 1 -13.58 23.92 4.67
CA MET A 1 -14.80 24.02 3.85
C MET A 1 -15.64 22.73 3.91
N ILE A 2 -15.10 21.52 3.75
CA ILE A 2 -15.92 20.28 3.80
C ILE A 2 -16.68 20.11 5.13
N HIS A 3 -15.98 20.23 6.26
CA HIS A 3 -16.62 20.11 7.58
C HIS A 3 -17.59 21.24 7.90
N ALA A 4 -17.36 22.45 7.36
CA ALA A 4 -18.25 23.60 7.57
C ALA A 4 -19.62 23.38 6.94
N GLU A 5 -19.69 22.58 5.86
CA GLU A 5 -20.92 22.16 5.20
C GLU A 5 -21.50 20.84 5.77
N GLY A 6 -21.00 20.37 6.93
CA GLY A 6 -21.43 19.12 7.56
C GLY A 6 -20.91 17.83 6.90
N GLY A 7 -20.02 17.95 5.91
CA GLY A 7 -19.41 16.81 5.22
C GLY A 7 -18.33 16.11 6.06
N ARG A 8 -18.05 14.84 5.71
CA ARG A 8 -16.93 14.05 6.22
C ARG A 8 -15.95 13.77 5.08
N VAL A 9 -14.66 13.69 5.39
CA VAL A 9 -13.60 13.48 4.41
C VAL A 9 -12.64 12.37 4.85
N VAL A 10 -12.37 11.44 3.94
CA VAL A 10 -11.44 10.33 4.14
C VAL A 10 -10.30 10.46 3.13
N ALA A 11 -9.05 10.38 3.59
CA ALA A 11 -7.90 10.38 2.70
C ALA A 11 -7.52 8.95 2.29
N GLN A 12 -7.18 8.75 1.01
CA GLN A 12 -6.65 7.48 0.54
C GLN A 12 -5.12 7.49 0.55
N ILE A 13 -4.52 6.59 1.34
CA ILE A 13 -3.07 6.38 1.39
C ILE A 13 -2.70 5.33 0.34
N ASN A 14 -1.79 5.69 -0.57
CA ASN A 14 -1.38 4.84 -1.67
C ASN A 14 0.14 4.78 -1.82
N HIS A 15 0.62 3.74 -2.48
CA HIS A 15 1.98 3.62 -2.98
C HIS A 15 1.95 2.89 -4.32
N GLY A 16 2.42 3.53 -5.39
CA GLY A 16 2.30 3.00 -6.76
C GLY A 16 3.15 1.76 -7.04
N GLY A 17 4.24 1.54 -6.29
CA GLY A 17 5.13 0.40 -6.51
C GLY A 17 5.66 0.39 -7.95
N MET A 18 5.50 -0.72 -8.67
CA MET A 18 5.91 -0.82 -10.09
C MET A 18 5.18 0.14 -11.02
N GLN A 19 4.04 0.69 -10.61
CA GLN A 19 3.23 1.63 -11.39
C GLN A 19 3.60 3.11 -11.17
N CYS A 20 4.59 3.41 -10.33
CA CYS A 20 5.04 4.79 -10.17
C CYS A 20 5.59 5.34 -11.51
N ALA A 21 5.18 6.55 -11.87
CA ALA A 21 5.64 7.21 -13.08
C ALA A 21 7.14 7.50 -13.02
N ARG A 22 7.85 7.35 -14.16
CA ARG A 22 9.30 7.66 -14.23
C ARG A 22 9.62 9.10 -13.89
N THR A 23 8.67 10.01 -14.09
CA THR A 23 8.82 11.44 -13.78
C THR A 23 8.70 11.75 -12.29
N ALA A 24 8.18 10.80 -11.49
CA ALA A 24 7.98 10.98 -10.05
C ALA A 24 9.09 10.33 -9.21
N VAL A 25 9.73 9.26 -9.71
CA VAL A 25 10.77 8.50 -9.00
C VAL A 25 11.84 7.97 -9.95
N ASP A 26 13.10 7.98 -9.52
CA ASP A 26 14.25 7.49 -10.30
C ASP A 26 14.22 5.97 -10.54
N GLY A 27 13.49 5.22 -9.71
CA GLY A 27 13.34 3.78 -9.83
C GLY A 27 12.07 3.29 -9.15
N THR A 28 11.39 2.31 -9.75
CA THR A 28 10.22 1.67 -9.15
C THR A 28 10.60 0.43 -8.35
N ILE A 29 9.73 0.09 -7.41
CA ILE A 29 9.90 -1.05 -6.49
C ILE A 29 8.67 -1.95 -6.53
N ALA A 30 8.88 -3.24 -6.30
CA ALA A 30 7.82 -4.25 -6.25
C ALA A 30 8.21 -5.38 -5.28
N PRO A 31 7.29 -6.29 -4.94
CA PRO A 31 7.62 -7.48 -4.14
C PRO A 31 8.69 -8.36 -4.80
N SER A 32 8.69 -8.44 -6.13
CA SER A 32 9.67 -9.18 -6.92
C SER A 32 10.26 -8.30 -8.02
N LYS A 33 11.37 -8.73 -8.62
CA LYS A 33 11.93 -8.05 -9.78
C LYS A 33 11.02 -8.30 -10.97
N ILE A 34 10.46 -7.25 -11.56
CA ILE A 34 9.56 -7.34 -12.71
C ILE A 34 10.10 -6.45 -13.82
N SER A 35 10.15 -7.01 -15.03
CA SER A 35 10.38 -6.27 -16.27
C SER A 35 9.35 -6.76 -17.27
N ALA A 36 8.40 -5.90 -17.65
CA ALA A 36 7.32 -6.24 -18.56
C ALA A 36 6.97 -5.03 -19.43
N ASP A 37 6.48 -5.27 -20.64
CA ASP A 37 6.27 -4.22 -21.65
C ASP A 37 5.22 -3.19 -21.26
N PHE A 38 4.27 -3.56 -20.40
CA PHE A 38 3.25 -2.64 -19.88
C PHE A 38 3.78 -1.71 -18.78
N LEU A 39 4.97 -1.98 -18.23
CA LEU A 39 5.57 -1.11 -17.23
C LEU A 39 6.29 0.05 -17.90
N GLN A 40 6.17 1.24 -17.31
CA GLN A 40 6.97 2.35 -17.77
C GLN A 40 8.45 2.07 -17.57
N GLN A 41 8.89 1.49 -16.45
CA GLN A 41 10.27 1.07 -16.19
C GLN A 41 10.33 -0.24 -15.40
N PRO A 42 11.44 -1.01 -15.49
CA PRO A 42 11.64 -2.20 -14.66
C PRO A 42 11.57 -1.86 -13.17
N ALA A 43 10.94 -2.73 -12.38
CA ALA A 43 10.84 -2.59 -10.94
C ALA A 43 11.86 -3.49 -10.23
N ARG A 44 12.55 -2.93 -9.23
CA ARG A 44 13.46 -3.68 -8.36
C ARG A 44 12.68 -4.40 -7.26
N ALA A 45 13.13 -5.61 -6.91
CA ALA A 45 12.61 -6.33 -5.74
C ALA A 45 12.93 -5.59 -4.43
N LEU A 46 11.93 -5.50 -3.55
CA LEU A 46 12.09 -5.00 -2.19
C LEU A 46 12.88 -5.98 -1.31
N SER A 47 13.75 -5.44 -0.46
CA SER A 47 14.32 -6.19 0.67
C SER A 47 13.35 -6.20 1.86
N THR A 48 13.50 -7.15 2.78
CA THR A 48 12.70 -7.22 4.02
C THR A 48 12.80 -5.92 4.85
N ALA A 49 13.98 -5.30 4.89
CA ALA A 49 14.17 -4.03 5.59
C ALA A 49 13.34 -2.90 4.96
N GLU A 50 13.31 -2.82 3.62
CA GLU A 50 12.48 -1.85 2.91
C GLU A 50 10.99 -2.10 3.09
N ILE A 51 10.56 -3.36 3.18
CA ILE A 51 9.17 -3.71 3.50
C ILE A 51 8.80 -3.17 4.88
N GLY A 52 9.66 -3.35 5.88
CA GLY A 52 9.48 -2.77 7.23
C GLY A 52 9.39 -1.24 7.21
N MET A 53 10.27 -0.58 6.46
CA MET A 53 10.22 0.89 6.30
C MET A 53 8.92 1.36 5.64
N LEU A 54 8.40 0.62 4.66
CA LEU A 54 7.14 0.96 3.98
C LEU A 54 5.94 0.79 4.92
N ILE A 55 5.90 -0.27 5.73
CA ILE A 55 4.86 -0.47 6.75
C ILE A 55 4.82 0.74 7.70
N GLU A 56 5.98 1.17 8.21
CA GLU A 56 6.07 2.36 9.06
C GLU A 56 5.65 3.63 8.30
N ALA A 57 6.01 3.76 7.02
CA ALA A 57 5.62 4.90 6.21
C ALA A 57 4.08 5.00 6.04
N TYR A 58 3.38 3.88 5.89
CA TYR A 58 1.91 3.84 5.88
C TYR A 58 1.33 4.30 7.23
N ALA A 59 1.87 3.83 8.34
CA ALA A 59 1.45 4.24 9.68
C ALA A 59 1.65 5.75 9.88
N GLN A 60 2.84 6.27 9.58
CA GLN A 60 3.14 7.70 9.68
C GLN A 60 2.29 8.55 8.72
N ALA A 61 1.93 8.03 7.55
CA ALA A 61 0.99 8.71 6.65
C ALA A 61 -0.40 8.80 7.29
N ALA A 62 -0.88 7.73 7.93
CA ALA A 62 -2.16 7.74 8.62
C ALA A 62 -2.17 8.71 9.82
N ARG A 63 -1.07 8.77 10.58
CA ARG A 63 -0.89 9.79 11.64
C ARG A 63 -1.07 11.20 11.08
N ARG A 64 -0.37 11.53 10.00
CA ARG A 64 -0.44 12.85 9.36
C ARG A 64 -1.83 13.16 8.82
N VAL A 65 -2.52 12.17 8.28
CA VAL A 65 -3.92 12.33 7.81
C VAL A 65 -4.85 12.67 8.99
N GLN A 66 -4.72 11.95 10.11
CA GLN A 66 -5.50 12.21 11.31
C GLN A 66 -5.19 13.59 11.91
N GLU A 67 -3.90 13.95 12.03
CA GLU A 67 -3.45 15.27 12.51
C GLU A 67 -3.94 16.42 11.62
N ALA A 68 -4.08 16.17 10.31
CA ALA A 68 -4.63 17.13 9.35
C ALA A 68 -6.17 17.29 9.44
N GLY A 69 -6.84 16.54 10.32
CA GLY A 69 -8.27 16.66 10.58
C GLY A 69 -9.18 15.86 9.65
N PHE A 70 -8.64 14.90 8.89
CA PHE A 70 -9.49 13.97 8.14
C PHE A 70 -10.26 13.04 9.08
N ASP A 71 -11.45 12.63 8.68
CA ASP A 71 -12.34 11.77 9.47
C ASP A 71 -12.01 10.27 9.34
N GLY A 72 -11.07 9.90 8.48
CA GLY A 72 -10.65 8.53 8.29
C GLY A 72 -9.54 8.37 7.25
N VAL A 73 -9.01 7.15 7.17
CA VAL A 73 -8.05 6.72 6.15
C VAL A 73 -8.59 5.56 5.33
N GLN A 74 -8.23 5.50 4.05
CA GLN A 74 -8.43 4.34 3.20
C GLN A 74 -7.10 3.81 2.68
N LEU A 75 -6.84 2.53 2.87
CA LEU A 75 -5.69 1.83 2.28
C LEU A 75 -5.99 1.44 0.83
N HIS A 76 -5.09 1.75 -0.09
CA HIS A 76 -5.24 1.40 -1.50
C HIS A 76 -4.64 0.01 -1.81
N GLY A 77 -5.48 -1.02 -1.75
CA GLY A 77 -5.16 -2.42 -2.09
C GLY A 77 -5.70 -2.88 -3.44
N ALA A 78 -5.71 -1.99 -4.44
CA ALA A 78 -6.26 -2.26 -5.77
C ALA A 78 -5.34 -1.74 -6.90
N HIS A 79 -5.81 -1.88 -8.14
CA HIS A 79 -5.24 -1.24 -9.34
C HIS A 79 -3.77 -1.55 -9.64
N GLY A 80 -3.26 -2.72 -9.21
CA GLY A 80 -1.87 -3.09 -9.42
C GLY A 80 -0.88 -2.23 -8.63
N TYR A 81 -1.31 -1.55 -7.57
CA TYR A 81 -0.43 -0.77 -6.67
C TYR A 81 0.13 -1.65 -5.57
N LEU A 82 1.06 -1.13 -4.77
CA LEU A 82 1.98 -1.94 -3.97
C LEU A 82 1.30 -3.01 -3.10
N ILE A 83 0.23 -2.67 -2.37
CA ILE A 83 -0.52 -3.67 -1.57
C ILE A 83 -1.09 -4.78 -2.47
N ASN A 84 -1.71 -4.43 -3.60
CA ASN A 84 -2.22 -5.41 -4.56
C ASN A 84 -1.09 -6.21 -5.23
N GLN A 85 0.08 -5.60 -5.48
CA GLN A 85 1.26 -6.31 -5.98
C GLN A 85 1.70 -7.42 -5.02
N PHE A 86 1.67 -7.18 -3.70
CA PHE A 86 1.97 -8.23 -2.71
C PHE A 86 0.95 -9.38 -2.71
N LEU A 87 -0.33 -9.07 -2.92
CA LEU A 87 -1.41 -10.06 -2.94
C LEU A 87 -1.40 -10.93 -4.20
N SER A 88 -1.00 -10.34 -5.33
CA SER A 88 -1.03 -10.98 -6.64
C SER A 88 0.04 -12.06 -6.79
N PRO A 89 -0.30 -13.32 -7.13
CA PRO A 89 0.69 -14.36 -7.40
C PRO A 89 1.45 -14.13 -8.72
N PHE A 90 0.93 -13.29 -9.62
CA PHE A 90 1.61 -12.97 -10.88
C PHE A 90 2.77 -11.99 -10.67
N VAL A 91 2.64 -11.08 -9.71
CA VAL A 91 3.63 -10.05 -9.38
C VAL A 91 4.52 -10.46 -8.21
N ASN A 92 3.94 -11.05 -7.16
CA ASN A 92 4.69 -11.50 -5.99
C ASN A 92 5.14 -12.96 -6.18
N GLN A 93 6.38 -13.09 -6.67
CA GLN A 93 7.08 -14.35 -6.91
C GLN A 93 8.12 -14.65 -5.81
N ARG A 94 7.99 -14.04 -4.62
CA ARG A 94 8.89 -14.30 -3.49
C ARG A 94 8.66 -15.70 -2.92
N ASP A 95 9.68 -16.27 -2.29
CA ASP A 95 9.64 -17.53 -1.55
C ASP A 95 9.91 -17.38 -0.04
N ASP A 96 9.96 -16.14 0.44
CA ASP A 96 10.19 -15.78 1.85
C ASP A 96 8.89 -15.51 2.61
N GLU A 97 8.98 -14.93 3.81
CA GLU A 97 7.83 -14.64 4.67
C GLU A 97 6.78 -13.70 4.05
N TRP A 98 7.12 -12.98 2.98
CA TRP A 98 6.29 -11.98 2.29
C TRP A 98 5.69 -12.48 0.98
N GLY A 99 5.92 -13.74 0.58
CA GLY A 99 5.31 -14.32 -0.62
C GLY A 99 5.35 -15.84 -0.66
N GLY A 100 4.93 -16.42 -1.79
CA GLY A 100 4.75 -17.86 -1.94
C GLY A 100 3.28 -18.23 -1.78
N ASP A 101 2.86 -18.70 -0.60
CA ASP A 101 1.45 -19.04 -0.36
C ASP A 101 0.56 -17.80 -0.07
N PHE A 102 -0.75 -18.04 -0.01
CA PHE A 102 -1.74 -16.99 0.22
C PHE A 102 -1.50 -16.22 1.53
N GLU A 103 -1.20 -16.92 2.62
CA GLU A 103 -1.00 -16.30 3.94
C GLU A 103 0.24 -15.40 3.96
N ARG A 104 1.33 -15.82 3.33
CA ARG A 104 2.55 -15.01 3.21
C ARG A 104 2.36 -13.81 2.29
N ARG A 105 1.63 -13.95 1.18
CA ARG A 105 1.25 -12.80 0.32
C ARG A 105 0.33 -11.80 1.04
N LEU A 106 -0.56 -12.28 1.90
CA LEU A 106 -1.45 -11.44 2.70
C LEU A 106 -0.73 -10.70 3.84
N ARG A 107 0.46 -11.18 4.25
CA ARG A 107 1.24 -10.62 5.37
C ARG A 107 1.45 -9.12 5.25
N PHE A 108 1.86 -8.62 4.08
CA PHE A 108 2.13 -7.19 3.90
C PHE A 108 0.89 -6.33 4.23
N LEU A 109 -0.28 -6.70 3.71
CA LEU A 109 -1.52 -5.99 4.02
C LEU A 109 -1.87 -6.05 5.52
N ARG A 110 -1.70 -7.21 6.15
CA ARG A 110 -1.96 -7.40 7.59
C ARG A 110 -1.07 -6.51 8.44
N GLU A 111 0.24 -6.49 8.16
CA GLU A 111 1.19 -5.67 8.92
C GLU A 111 0.94 -4.16 8.70
N VAL A 112 0.66 -3.72 7.47
CA VAL A 112 0.24 -2.33 7.20
C VAL A 112 -1.02 -1.97 8.00
N THR A 113 -2.02 -2.86 8.01
CA THR A 113 -3.29 -2.64 8.72
C THR A 113 -3.06 -2.55 10.24
N HIS A 114 -2.23 -3.42 10.80
CA HIS A 114 -1.88 -3.39 12.22
C HIS A 114 -1.11 -2.11 12.59
N ALA A 115 -0.09 -1.74 11.80
CA ALA A 115 0.72 -0.55 12.07
C ALA A 115 -0.12 0.73 11.98
N VAL A 116 -0.97 0.85 10.96
CA VAL A 116 -1.89 1.97 10.81
C VAL A 116 -2.87 2.02 11.99
N ARG A 117 -3.50 0.89 12.35
CA ARG A 117 -4.43 0.82 13.48
C ARG A 117 -3.77 1.21 14.81
N ALA A 118 -2.55 0.72 15.07
CA ALA A 118 -1.79 1.07 16.27
C ALA A 118 -1.51 2.58 16.32
N GLN A 119 -1.30 3.21 15.17
CA GLN A 119 -0.99 4.63 15.07
C GLN A 119 -2.22 5.55 15.23
N VAL A 120 -3.38 5.19 14.70
CA VAL A 120 -4.58 6.06 14.68
C VAL A 120 -5.59 5.77 15.80
N GLY A 121 -5.38 4.70 16.56
CA GLY A 121 -6.27 4.25 17.65
C GLY A 121 -7.46 3.43 17.15
N PRO A 122 -8.23 2.77 18.05
CA PRO A 122 -9.26 1.78 17.69
C PRO A 122 -10.49 2.37 16.99
N ASP A 123 -10.87 3.60 17.33
CA ASP A 123 -12.13 4.21 16.89
C ASP A 123 -12.02 4.99 15.57
N TYR A 124 -10.79 5.25 15.10
CA TYR A 124 -10.60 6.01 13.87
C TYR A 124 -11.00 5.16 12.63
N PRO A 125 -11.88 5.67 11.75
CA PRO A 125 -12.30 4.94 10.56
C PRO A 125 -11.13 4.57 9.65
N MET A 126 -11.01 3.27 9.38
CA MET A 126 -10.02 2.70 8.47
C MET A 126 -10.74 1.83 7.44
N LEU A 127 -10.61 2.21 6.18
CA LEU A 127 -11.21 1.53 5.05
C LEU A 127 -10.13 0.86 4.20
N ILE A 128 -10.53 -0.09 3.35
CA ILE A 128 -9.67 -0.63 2.30
C ILE A 128 -10.41 -0.60 0.97
N LYS A 129 -9.70 -0.16 -0.07
CA LYS A 129 -10.09 -0.39 -1.45
C LYS A 129 -9.41 -1.66 -1.93
N PHE A 130 -10.19 -2.71 -2.16
CA PHE A 130 -9.65 -4.03 -2.51
C PHE A 130 -9.88 -4.35 -4.00
N GLY A 131 -8.86 -4.87 -4.69
CA GLY A 131 -9.01 -5.41 -6.05
C GLY A 131 -9.62 -6.81 -6.01
N MET A 132 -10.70 -7.07 -6.77
CA MET A 132 -11.35 -8.39 -6.78
C MET A 132 -10.67 -9.41 -7.72
N GLN A 133 -10.04 -8.94 -8.78
CA GLN A 133 -9.39 -9.79 -9.78
C GLN A 133 -8.15 -9.09 -10.29
N ASP A 134 -7.06 -9.85 -10.40
CA ASP A 134 -5.89 -9.43 -11.16
C ASP A 134 -6.20 -9.65 -12.65
N GLY A 135 -6.06 -8.60 -13.45
CA GLY A 135 -6.39 -8.61 -14.89
C GLY A 135 -5.45 -9.43 -15.75
#